data_AF-A0A2W5RZD9-F1
#
_entry.id   AF-A0A2W5RZD9-F1
#
_cell.length_a   1.000
_cell.length_b   1.000
_cell.length_c   1.000
_cell.angle_alpha   90.00
_cell.angle_beta   90.00
_cell.angle_gamma   90.00
#
_symmetry.space_group_name_H-M   'P 1'
#
loop_
_entity.id
_entity.type
_entity.pdbx_description
1 polymer ?
#
loop_
_entity_poly.entity_id
_entity_poly.type
_entity_poly.pdbx_seq_one_letter_code
_entity_poly.pdbx_strand_id
1 'polypeptide(L)' 'MDPAQCRAARALLNWSQGDLEMAAKVAKKTIADFEREVRRPYARTLEALRAALEAAGVEFIPENGGGAGVRLRKQSS' A
#
# COMPACT_ATOMS: atom_id res chain seq x y z
N MET A 1 -7.51 -2.35 -0.36
CA MET A 1 -6.32 -2.08 -1.18
C MET A 1 -6.08 -3.27 -2.09
N ASP A 2 -5.99 -3.03 -3.40
CA ASP A 2 -5.57 -4.04 -4.37
C ASP A 2 -4.03 -4.04 -4.59
N PRO A 3 -3.46 -5.04 -5.29
CA PRO A 3 -2.02 -5.10 -5.57
C PRO A 3 -1.48 -3.89 -6.34
N ALA A 4 -2.25 -3.32 -7.27
CA ALA A 4 -1.82 -2.17 -8.07
C ALA A 4 -1.74 -0.89 -7.21
N GLN A 5 -2.73 -0.65 -6.35
CA GLN A 5 -2.74 0.43 -5.37
C GLN A 5 -1.58 0.30 -4.38
N CYS A 6 -1.20 -0.92 -3.96
CA CYS A 6 -0.02 -1.14 -3.11
C CYS A 6 1.28 -0.70 -3.80
N ARG A 7 1.50 -1.13 -5.06
CA ARG A 7 2.68 -0.73 -5.85
C ARG A 7 2.70 0.78 -6.09
N ALA A 8 1.56 1.36 -6.45
CA ALA A 8 1.42 2.79 -6.71
C ALA A 8 1.68 3.62 -5.44
N ALA A 9 1.14 3.20 -4.29
CA ALA A 9 1.34 3.86 -3.00
C ALA A 9 2.83 3.90 -2.62
N ARG A 10 3.53 2.76 -2.76
CA ARG A 10 4.98 2.73 -2.55
C ARG A 10 5.73 3.62 -3.52
N ALA A 11 5.34 3.65 -4.79
CA ALA A 11 5.97 4.51 -5.79
C ALA A 11 5.82 6.01 -5.43
N LEU A 12 4.65 6.44 -4.95
CA LEU A 12 4.43 7.81 -4.47
C LEU A 12 5.33 8.18 -3.28
N LEU A 13 5.64 7.21 -2.41
CA LEU A 13 6.53 7.39 -1.27
C LEU A 13 8.02 7.17 -1.60
N ASN A 14 8.34 6.79 -2.84
CA ASN A 14 9.67 6.30 -3.22
C ASN A 14 10.17 5.13 -2.33
N TRP A 15 9.26 4.25 -1.91
CA TRP A 15 9.53 3.11 -1.04
C TRP A 15 9.83 1.83 -1.81
N SER A 16 10.88 1.14 -1.39
CA SER A 16 11.11 -0.26 -1.71
C SER A 16 10.12 -1.17 -0.97
N GLN A 17 10.08 -2.45 -1.34
CA GLN A 17 9.34 -3.44 -0.54
C GLN A 17 9.93 -3.61 0.88
N GLY A 18 11.22 -3.30 1.08
CA GLY A 18 11.86 -3.34 2.39
C GLY A 18 11.39 -2.20 3.29
N ASP A 19 11.17 -1.02 2.73
CA ASP A 19 10.63 0.12 3.49
C ASP A 19 9.21 -0.17 3.98
N LEU A 20 8.38 -0.76 3.13
CA LEU A 20 7.04 -1.20 3.52
C LEU A 20 7.08 -2.37 4.52
N GLU A 21 8.04 -3.29 4.40
CA GLU A 21 8.24 -4.36 5.39
C GLU A 21 8.52 -3.78 6.78
N MET A 22 9.45 -2.83 6.88
CA MET A 22 9.81 -2.19 8.14
C MET A 22 8.62 -1.43 8.74
N ALA A 23 7.88 -0.68 7.91
CA ALA A 23 6.75 0.13 8.35
C ALA A 23 5.55 -0.72 8.79
N ALA A 24 5.21 -1.77 8.03
CA ALA A 24 4.03 -2.60 8.27
C ALA A 24 4.29 -3.81 9.18
N LYS A 25 5.57 -4.13 9.47
CA LYS A 25 6.00 -5.37 10.15
C LYS A 25 5.48 -6.63 9.45
N VAL A 26 5.50 -6.61 8.11
CA VAL A 26 5.08 -7.71 7.24
C VAL A 26 6.28 -8.14 6.41
N ALA A 27 6.61 -9.42 6.43
CA ALA A 27 7.76 -9.96 5.69
C ALA A 27 7.75 -9.55 4.21
N LYS A 28 8.90 -9.12 3.68
CA LYS A 28 9.08 -8.68 2.29
C LYS A 28 8.54 -9.66 1.26
N LYS A 29 8.72 -10.97 1.50
CA LYS A 29 8.17 -12.02 0.64
C LYS A 29 6.64 -11.97 0.54
N THR A 30 5.95 -11.70 1.65
CA THR A 30 4.48 -11.58 1.66
C THR A 30 4.03 -10.36 0.86
N ILE A 31 4.76 -9.24 0.95
CA ILE A 31 4.52 -8.05 0.13
C ILE A 31 4.73 -8.36 -1.35
N ALA A 32 5.87 -8.97 -1.70
CA ALA A 32 6.18 -9.33 -3.08
C ALA A 32 5.15 -10.30 -3.69
N ASP A 33 4.73 -11.32 -2.95
CA ASP A 33 3.74 -12.29 -3.42
C ASP A 33 2.35 -11.64 -3.57
N PHE A 34 1.99 -10.70 -2.70
CA PHE A 34 0.76 -9.91 -2.83
C PHE A 34 0.80 -9.00 -4.05
N GLU A 35 1.89 -8.25 -4.24
CA GLU A 35 2.05 -7.33 -5.36
C GLU A 35 2.14 -8.02 -6.72
N ARG A 36 2.58 -9.28 -6.76
CA ARG A 36 2.62 -10.12 -7.96
C ARG A 36 1.36 -10.95 -8.15
N GLU A 37 0.35 -10.76 -7.29
CA GLU A 37 -0.93 -11.45 -7.33
C GLU A 37 -0.82 -12.98 -7.19
N VAL A 38 0.28 -13.46 -6.60
CA VAL A 38 0.53 -14.90 -6.37
C VAL A 38 -0.42 -15.44 -5.30
N ARG A 39 -0.70 -14.64 -4.26
CA ARG A 39 -1.66 -14.96 -3.19
C ARG A 39 -2.25 -13.69 -2.62
N ARG A 40 -3.51 -13.76 -2.19
CA ARG A 40 -4.10 -12.71 -1.33
C ARG A 40 -3.71 -12.97 0.13
N PRO A 41 -3.04 -12.02 0.81
CA PRO A 41 -2.80 -12.11 2.24
C PRO A 41 -4.10 -12.12 3.04
N TYR A 42 -4.02 -12.56 4.29
CA TYR A 42 -5.12 -12.41 5.25
C TYR A 42 -5.51 -10.94 5.41
N ALA A 43 -6.78 -10.67 5.73
CA ALA A 43 -7.31 -9.32 5.94
C ALA A 43 -6.43 -8.50 6.89
N ARG A 44 -6.01 -9.07 8.03
CA ARG A 44 -5.11 -8.40 8.99
C ARG A 44 -3.80 -7.90 8.38
N THR A 45 -3.26 -8.64 7.42
CA THR A 45 -2.00 -8.27 6.74
C THR A 45 -2.25 -7.15 5.75
N LEU A 46 -3.36 -7.20 5.00
CA LEU A 46 -3.75 -6.10 4.11
C LEU A 46 -4.00 -4.81 4.87
N GLU A 47 -4.66 -4.88 6.03
CA GLU A 47 -4.88 -3.73 6.91
C GLU A 47 -3.55 -3.16 7.44
N ALA A 48 -2.61 -4.01 7.87
CA ALA A 48 -1.28 -3.55 8.31
C ALA A 48 -0.51 -2.83 7.21
N LEU A 49 -0.52 -3.37 5.98
CA LEU A 49 0.13 -2.73 4.82
C LEU A 49 -0.53 -1.39 4.48
N ARG A 50 -1.87 -1.36 4.44
CA ARG A 50 -2.64 -0.15 4.14
C ARG A 50 -2.39 0.93 5.19
N ALA A 51 -2.47 0.58 6.47
CA ALA A 51 -2.26 1.51 7.58
C ALA A 51 -0.84 2.10 7.57
N ALA A 52 0.18 1.30 7.26
CA ALA A 52 1.56 1.80 7.14
C ALA A 52 1.71 2.83 6.01
N LEU A 53 1.12 2.58 4.85
CA LEU A 53 1.13 3.50 3.71
C LEU A 53 0.33 4.78 4.03
N GLU A 54 -0.83 4.65 4.67
CA GLU A 54 -1.66 5.79 5.08
C GLU A 54 -1.00 6.66 6.17
N ALA A 55 -0.26 6.03 7.08
CA ALA A 55 0.55 6.72 8.09
C ALA A 55 1.74 7.47 7.48
N ALA A 56 2.32 6.93 6.40
CA ALA A 56 3.37 7.59 5.63
C ALA A 56 2.86 8.72 4.71
N GLY A 57 1.55 8.97 4.69
CA GLY A 57 0.95 10.08 3.96
C GLY A 57 0.30 9.70 2.63
N VAL A 58 0.06 8.43 2.35
CA VAL A 58 -0.80 8.00 1.23
C VAL A 58 -2.27 8.11 1.62
N GLU A 59 -3.13 8.38 0.65
CA GLU A 59 -4.59 8.29 0.76
C GLU A 59 -5.10 7.34 -0.33
N PHE A 60 -5.90 6.34 0.08
CA PHE A 60 -6.53 5.40 -0.84
C PHE A 60 -7.87 5.94 -1.31
N ILE A 61 -8.04 5.96 -2.63
CA ILE A 61 -9.25 6.44 -3.29
C ILE A 61 -10.04 5.20 -3.73
N PRO A 62 -11.25 4.95 -3.19
CA PRO A 62 -12.11 3.90 -3.70
C PRO A 62 -12.60 4.28 -5.10
N GLU A 63 -13.11 3.30 -5.84
CA GLU A 63 -13.71 3.56 -7.14
C GLU A 63 -14.85 4.58 -7.01
N ASN A 64 -14.71 5.69 -7.71
CA ASN A 64 -15.60 6.85 -7.65
C ASN A 64 -16.01 7.34 -9.06
N GLY A 65 -16.09 6.41 -10.02
CA GLY A 65 -16.37 6.68 -11.44
C GLY A 65 -15.13 6.68 -12.35
N GLY A 66 -13.92 6.78 -11.78
CA GLY A 66 -12.64 6.74 -12.51
C GLY A 66 -11.76 5.53 -12.22
N GLY A 67 -12.28 4.51 -11.52
CA GLY A 67 -11.51 3.40 -10.98
C GLY A 67 -10.89 3.70 -9.61
N ALA A 68 -10.33 2.69 -8.94
CA ALA A 68 -9.63 2.85 -7.68
C ALA A 68 -8.22 3.43 -7.87
N GLY A 69 -7.74 4.21 -6.90
CA GLY A 69 -6.44 4.89 -7.01
C GLY A 69 -5.79 5.21 -5.66
N VAL A 70 -4.67 5.91 -5.71
CA VAL A 70 -3.94 6.41 -4.53
C VAL A 70 -3.39 7.81 -4.82
N ARG A 71 -3.26 8.64 -3.79
CA ARG A 71 -2.62 9.97 -3.86
C ARG A 71 -1.82 10.27 -2.60
N LEU A 72 -0.96 11.27 -2.64
CA LEU A 72 -0.35 11.83 -1.43
C LEU A 72 -1.35 12.74 -0.72
N ARG A 73 -1.41 12.63 0.61
CA ARG A 73 -2.19 13.54 1.46
C ARG A 73 -1.61 14.94 1.35
N LYS A 74 -2.48 15.95 1.32
CA LYS A 74 -2.06 17.35 1.33
C LYS A 74 -1.25 17.60 2.61
N GLN A 75 -0.06 18.17 2.48
CA GLN A 75 0.67 18.68 3.64
C GLN A 75 -0.16 19.85 4.18
N SER A 76 -0.67 19.71 5.40
CA SER A 76 -1.22 20.84 6.13
C SER A 76 -0.03 21.77 6.44
N SER A 77 -0.01 22.95 5.81
CA SER A 77 0.89 24.04 6.17
C SER A 77 0.59 24.57 7.56
#